data_AF-A0A819KLL6-F1
#
_entry.id   AF-A0A819KLL6-F1
#
_cell.length_a   1.000
_cell.length_b   1.000
_cell.length_c   1.000
_cell.angle_alpha   90.00
_cell.angle_beta   90.00
_cell.angle_gamma   90.00
#
_symmetry.space_group_name_H-M   'P 1'
#
loop_
_entity.id
_entity.type
_entity.pdbx_description
1 polymer ?
#
loop_
_entity_poly.entity_id
_entity_poly.type
_entity_poly.pdbx_seq_one_letter_code
_entity_poly.pdbx_strand_id
1 'polypeptide(L)'
;MSSAAFSETLQFVTNVKLQELEKRRQAFSQHASRVLIDAQKHDNDLIEKVTTLVQGITSWSGFRISNGNLNLDNIQRWLHQATLDPGFPRSLLESWAQKLTDRINQENTQYDYAKLFGNLLTDWLTVSSQSIGTTNTQADQNMATGNQDDSEKLNSTDTMEQKKQLESIIFREREIDVHGLEAYLEDLFSDKDAQEALIALRVRLATFGDTLRRTTINEYDMEWCIKSLLAADLLSDAKQT
;
A
#
# COMPACT_ATOMS: atom_id res chain seq x y z
N MET A 1 -8.11 31.54 -14.65
CA MET A 1 -8.67 30.50 -15.52
C MET A 1 -8.05 29.11 -15.26
N SER A 2 -6.71 28.94 -15.19
CA SER A 2 -6.08 27.61 -14.98
C SER A 2 -6.32 26.94 -13.62
N SER A 3 -6.41 27.70 -12.51
CA SER A 3 -6.60 27.14 -11.16
C SER A 3 -7.95 26.44 -10.96
N ALA A 4 -9.02 26.97 -11.57
CA ALA A 4 -10.37 26.41 -11.44
C ALA A 4 -10.50 25.04 -12.13
N ALA A 5 -9.98 24.92 -13.37
CA ALA A 5 -9.98 23.66 -14.11
C ALA A 5 -9.17 22.55 -13.42
N PHE A 6 -8.05 22.92 -12.78
CA PHE A 6 -7.23 22.00 -11.97
C PHE A 6 -7.97 21.55 -10.70
N SER A 7 -8.63 22.48 -10.00
CA SER A 7 -9.43 22.16 -8.81
C SER A 7 -10.58 21.21 -9.14
N GLU A 8 -11.24 21.40 -10.28
CA GLU A 8 -12.37 20.58 -10.72
C GLU A 8 -11.93 19.15 -11.10
N THR A 9 -10.80 19.01 -11.83
CA THR A 9 -10.24 17.69 -12.14
C THR A 9 -9.78 16.95 -10.90
N LEU A 10 -9.13 17.64 -9.95
CA LEU A 10 -8.70 17.05 -8.68
C LEU A 10 -9.90 16.61 -7.84
N GLN A 11 -10.98 17.41 -7.81
CA GLN A 11 -12.23 17.05 -7.13
C GLN A 11 -12.90 15.82 -7.77
N PHE A 12 -12.94 15.72 -9.09
CA PHE A 12 -13.47 14.55 -9.79
C PHE A 12 -12.64 13.28 -9.46
N VAL A 13 -11.32 13.35 -9.59
CA VAL A 13 -10.43 12.21 -9.28
C VAL A 13 -10.57 11.78 -7.83
N THR A 14 -10.63 12.74 -6.90
CA THR A 14 -10.86 12.48 -5.48
C THR A 14 -12.18 11.74 -5.25
N ASN A 15 -13.28 12.22 -5.84
CA ASN A 15 -14.59 11.60 -5.69
C ASN A 15 -14.61 10.15 -6.21
N VAL A 16 -14.03 9.91 -7.39
CA VAL A 16 -13.92 8.55 -7.95
C VAL A 16 -13.09 7.64 -7.04
N LYS A 17 -11.96 8.14 -6.53
CA LYS A 17 -11.10 7.38 -5.60
C LYS A 17 -11.80 7.09 -4.28
N LEU A 18 -12.61 8.02 -3.76
CA LEU A 18 -13.38 7.82 -2.54
C LEU A 18 -14.50 6.80 -2.70
N GLN A 19 -15.19 6.80 -3.83
CA GLN A 19 -16.20 5.78 -4.13
C GLN A 19 -15.59 4.38 -4.18
N GLU A 20 -14.43 4.23 -4.85
CA GLU A 20 -13.71 2.96 -4.90
C GLU A 20 -13.18 2.54 -3.52
N LEU A 21 -12.70 3.50 -2.72
CA LEU A 21 -12.30 3.25 -1.34
C LEU A 21 -13.47 2.77 -0.47
N GLU A 22 -14.63 3.40 -0.58
CA GLU A 22 -15.82 3.01 0.18
C GLU A 22 -16.29 1.59 -0.21
N LYS A 23 -16.25 1.25 -1.51
CA LYS A 23 -16.55 -0.09 -1.99
C LYS A 23 -15.61 -1.13 -1.37
N ARG A 24 -14.31 -0.84 -1.33
CA ARG A 24 -13.31 -1.72 -0.70
C ARG A 24 -13.51 -1.83 0.81
N ARG A 25 -13.82 -0.72 1.49
CA ARG A 25 -14.12 -0.70 2.93
C ARG A 25 -15.32 -1.57 3.26
N GLN A 26 -16.42 -1.45 2.51
CA GLN A 26 -17.62 -2.27 2.73
C GLN A 26 -17.33 -3.75 2.49
N ALA A 27 -16.64 -4.08 1.40
CA ALA A 27 -16.28 -5.46 1.10
C ALA A 27 -15.37 -6.06 2.20
N PHE A 28 -14.37 -5.30 2.67
CA PHE A 28 -13.51 -5.75 3.75
C PHE A 28 -14.25 -5.87 5.09
N SER A 29 -15.11 -4.91 5.44
CA SER A 29 -15.88 -4.94 6.68
C SER A 29 -16.83 -6.15 6.75
N GLN A 30 -17.48 -6.49 5.62
CA GLN A 30 -18.28 -7.70 5.50
C GLN A 30 -17.43 -8.97 5.63
N HIS A 31 -16.25 -8.99 5.01
CA HIS A 31 -15.32 -10.11 5.13
C HIS A 31 -14.80 -10.28 6.57
N ALA A 32 -14.34 -9.20 7.19
CA ALA A 32 -13.83 -9.18 8.56
C ALA A 32 -14.89 -9.63 9.56
N SER A 33 -16.12 -9.11 9.47
CA SER A 33 -17.22 -9.53 10.35
C SER A 33 -17.55 -11.00 10.19
N ARG A 34 -17.60 -11.52 8.95
CA ARG A 34 -17.80 -12.95 8.69
C ARG A 34 -16.69 -13.80 9.33
N VAL A 35 -15.42 -13.46 9.10
CA VAL A 35 -14.27 -14.20 9.64
C VAL A 35 -14.26 -14.20 11.16
N LEU A 36 -14.58 -13.07 11.80
CA LEU A 36 -14.65 -12.97 13.26
C LEU A 36 -15.81 -13.78 13.85
N ILE A 37 -16.97 -13.79 13.20
CA ILE A 37 -18.12 -14.61 13.61
C ILE A 37 -17.79 -16.10 13.44
N ASP A 38 -17.17 -16.49 12.33
CA ASP A 38 -16.77 -17.87 12.10
C ASP A 38 -15.73 -18.32 13.13
N ALA A 39 -14.75 -17.46 13.47
CA ALA A 39 -13.76 -17.75 14.50
C ALA A 39 -14.37 -17.88 15.92
N GLN A 40 -15.41 -17.10 16.25
CA GLN A 40 -16.12 -17.21 17.54
C GLN A 40 -16.84 -18.55 17.73
N LYS A 41 -17.28 -19.20 16.64
CA LYS A 41 -17.91 -20.54 16.74
C LYS A 41 -16.95 -21.60 17.29
N HIS A 42 -15.64 -21.38 17.14
CA HIS A 42 -14.58 -22.27 17.59
C HIS A 42 -13.98 -21.84 18.94
N ASP A 43 -14.72 -21.13 19.81
CA ASP A 43 -14.19 -20.70 21.12
C ASP A 43 -13.72 -21.86 22.02
N ASN A 44 -14.30 -23.05 21.85
CA ASN A 44 -13.87 -24.26 22.55
C ASN A 44 -12.63 -24.93 21.93
N ASP A 45 -12.34 -24.68 20.65
CA ASP A 45 -11.19 -25.22 19.92
C ASP A 45 -10.30 -24.09 19.36
N LEU A 46 -9.25 -23.80 20.11
CA LEU A 46 -8.30 -22.74 19.77
C LEU A 46 -7.52 -23.03 18.48
N ILE A 47 -7.31 -24.29 18.12
CA ILE A 47 -6.57 -24.65 16.90
C ILE A 47 -7.43 -24.31 15.68
N GLU A 48 -8.70 -24.74 15.69
CA GLU A 48 -9.66 -24.40 14.62
C GLU A 48 -9.92 -22.89 14.55
N LYS A 49 -10.00 -22.20 15.69
CA LYS A 49 -10.15 -20.74 15.76
C LYS A 49 -9.01 -20.01 15.07
N VAL A 50 -7.76 -20.31 15.42
CA VAL A 50 -6.58 -19.67 14.80
C VAL A 50 -6.50 -20.04 13.32
N THR A 51 -6.82 -21.30 12.95
CA THR A 51 -6.83 -21.74 11.55
C THR A 51 -7.83 -20.92 10.72
N THR A 52 -9.04 -20.71 11.23
CA THR A 52 -10.08 -19.91 10.59
C THR A 52 -9.64 -18.45 10.39
N LEU A 53 -9.00 -17.85 11.41
CA LEU A 53 -8.47 -16.48 11.32
C LEU A 53 -7.35 -16.37 10.28
N VAL A 54 -6.42 -17.33 10.23
CA VAL A 54 -5.34 -17.34 9.25
C VAL A 54 -5.91 -17.48 7.83
N GLN A 55 -6.84 -18.41 7.61
CA GLN A 55 -7.50 -18.58 6.31
C GLN A 55 -8.23 -17.30 5.88
N GLY A 56 -8.97 -16.69 6.81
CA GLY A 56 -9.65 -15.42 6.59
C GLY A 56 -8.70 -14.32 6.13
N ILE A 57 -7.53 -14.20 6.75
CA ILE A 57 -6.51 -13.22 6.37
C ILE A 57 -5.88 -13.55 5.01
N THR A 58 -5.53 -14.82 4.75
CA THR A 58 -4.91 -15.22 3.46
C THR A 58 -5.86 -15.10 2.27
N SER A 59 -7.17 -15.25 2.50
CA SER A 59 -8.18 -15.16 1.43
C SER A 59 -8.40 -13.72 0.94
N TRP A 60 -8.00 -12.72 1.72
CA TRP A 60 -8.13 -11.33 1.34
C TRP A 60 -6.84 -10.82 0.67
N SER A 61 -6.87 -10.62 -0.65
CA SER A 61 -5.70 -10.20 -1.44
C SER A 61 -5.15 -8.81 -1.07
N GLY A 62 -5.87 -8.03 -0.26
CA GLY A 62 -5.47 -6.69 0.17
C GLY A 62 -4.65 -6.64 1.46
N PHE A 63 -4.48 -7.77 2.16
CA PHE A 63 -3.87 -7.78 3.49
C PHE A 63 -2.34 -7.75 3.40
N ARG A 64 -1.71 -6.64 3.82
CA ARG A 64 -0.25 -6.50 3.79
C ARG A 64 0.37 -6.81 5.13
N ILE A 65 0.65 -8.09 5.38
CA ILE A 65 1.36 -8.46 6.62
C ILE A 65 2.81 -8.03 6.47
N SER A 66 3.19 -6.94 7.13
CA SER A 66 4.59 -6.59 7.29
C SER A 66 5.29 -7.77 7.98
N ASN A 67 6.23 -8.39 7.28
CA ASN A 67 6.93 -9.64 7.60
C ASN A 67 7.68 -9.67 8.95
N GLY A 68 7.58 -8.62 9.79
CA GLY A 68 8.34 -8.48 11.02
C GLY A 68 7.78 -9.22 12.23
N ASN A 69 6.45 -9.27 12.42
CA ASN A 69 5.86 -9.69 13.71
C ASN A 69 4.93 -10.91 13.67
N LEU A 70 4.35 -11.25 12.50
CA LEU A 70 3.47 -12.42 12.34
C LEU A 70 3.73 -13.04 10.97
N ASN A 71 4.48 -14.14 10.94
CA ASN A 71 4.62 -14.92 9.71
C ASN A 71 3.52 -15.98 9.65
N LEU A 72 2.55 -15.81 8.75
CA LEU A 72 1.42 -16.73 8.61
C LEU A 72 1.85 -18.14 8.23
N ASP A 73 2.88 -18.27 7.38
CA ASP A 73 3.39 -19.58 6.96
C ASP A 73 3.95 -20.35 8.15
N ASN A 74 4.63 -19.65 9.05
CA ASN A 74 5.09 -20.24 10.29
C ASN A 74 3.89 -20.68 11.14
N ILE A 75 2.91 -19.79 11.38
CA ILE A 75 1.72 -20.12 12.19
C ILE A 75 1.00 -21.35 11.63
N GLN A 76 0.84 -21.47 10.31
CA GLN A 76 0.24 -22.66 9.70
C GLN A 76 1.02 -23.95 9.98
N ARG A 77 2.36 -23.90 9.91
CA ARG A 77 3.20 -25.06 10.25
C ARG A 77 3.09 -25.44 11.73
N TRP A 78 3.09 -24.46 12.62
CA TRP A 78 2.95 -24.70 14.06
C TRP A 78 1.55 -25.20 14.43
N LEU A 79 0.51 -24.73 13.75
CA LEU A 79 -0.86 -25.25 13.90
C LEU A 79 -0.93 -26.73 13.50
N HIS A 80 -0.29 -27.11 12.39
CA HIS A 80 -0.21 -28.50 12.00
C HIS A 80 0.47 -29.36 13.08
N GLN A 81 1.55 -28.87 13.70
CA GLN A 81 2.18 -29.55 14.83
C GLN A 81 1.27 -29.62 16.07
N ALA A 82 0.53 -28.55 16.38
CA ALA A 82 -0.39 -28.51 17.51
C ALA A 82 -1.54 -29.53 17.39
N THR A 83 -1.95 -29.92 16.17
CA THR A 83 -2.94 -30.99 15.98
C THR A 83 -2.42 -32.37 16.37
N LEU A 84 -1.11 -32.58 16.33
CA LEU A 84 -0.46 -33.86 16.59
C LEU A 84 0.14 -33.95 18.00
N ASP A 85 0.45 -32.81 18.63
CA ASP A 85 1.11 -32.72 19.92
C ASP A 85 0.17 -32.20 21.03
N PRO A 86 -0.26 -33.07 21.97
CA PRO A 86 -1.08 -32.68 23.13
C PRO A 86 -0.37 -31.72 24.10
N GLY A 87 0.96 -31.59 24.03
CA GLY A 87 1.77 -30.71 24.87
C GLY A 87 1.88 -29.27 24.37
N PHE A 88 1.22 -28.94 23.26
CA PHE A 88 1.33 -27.61 22.66
C PHE A 88 0.81 -26.50 23.61
N PRO A 89 1.57 -25.41 23.81
CA PRO A 89 1.20 -24.37 24.76
C PRO A 89 -0.08 -23.64 24.33
N ARG A 90 -1.14 -23.79 25.13
CA ARG A 90 -2.46 -23.18 24.88
C ARG A 90 -2.42 -21.66 24.91
N SER A 91 -1.59 -21.07 25.78
CA SER A 91 -1.35 -19.63 25.88
C SER A 91 -0.78 -19.03 24.59
N LEU A 92 -0.01 -19.82 23.82
CA LEU A 92 0.54 -19.38 22.54
C LEU A 92 -0.58 -19.27 21.49
N LEU A 93 -1.49 -20.25 21.43
CA LEU A 93 -2.67 -20.22 20.53
C LEU A 93 -3.58 -19.03 20.84
N GLU A 94 -3.82 -18.75 22.13
CA GLU A 94 -4.58 -17.58 22.57
C GLU A 94 -3.90 -16.28 22.11
N SER A 95 -2.58 -16.17 22.29
CA SER A 95 -1.82 -15.00 21.84
C SER A 95 -1.88 -14.81 20.32
N TRP A 96 -1.87 -15.91 19.55
CA TRP A 96 -2.01 -15.84 18.09
C TRP A 96 -3.42 -15.45 17.68
N ALA A 97 -4.45 -16.03 18.30
CA ALA A 97 -5.84 -15.65 18.06
C ALA A 97 -6.06 -14.17 18.32
N GLN A 98 -5.52 -13.65 19.43
CA GLN A 98 -5.59 -12.24 19.79
C GLN A 98 -4.87 -11.36 18.75
N LYS A 99 -3.61 -11.65 18.44
CA LYS A 99 -2.83 -10.87 17.46
C LYS A 99 -3.48 -10.87 16.06
N LEU A 100 -4.02 -11.99 15.61
CA LEU A 100 -4.70 -12.08 14.31
C LEU A 100 -6.00 -11.27 14.31
N THR A 101 -6.76 -11.32 15.41
CA THR A 101 -7.98 -10.52 15.59
C THR A 101 -7.67 -9.02 15.62
N ASP A 102 -6.68 -8.62 16.42
CA ASP A 102 -6.21 -7.24 16.50
C ASP A 102 -5.77 -6.74 15.13
N ARG A 103 -5.11 -7.60 14.35
CA ARG A 103 -4.64 -7.22 13.03
C ARG A 103 -5.80 -7.03 12.03
N ILE A 104 -6.82 -7.88 12.06
CA ILE A 104 -8.04 -7.68 11.25
C ILE A 104 -8.72 -6.35 11.63
N ASN A 105 -8.80 -6.06 12.93
CA ASN A 105 -9.38 -4.81 13.43
C ASN A 105 -8.55 -3.59 12.99
N GLN A 106 -7.22 -3.70 13.01
CA GLN A 106 -6.30 -2.64 12.56
C GLN A 106 -6.46 -2.32 11.07
N GLU A 107 -6.66 -3.33 10.21
CA GLU A 107 -6.96 -3.08 8.80
C GLU A 107 -8.32 -2.39 8.62
N ASN A 108 -9.32 -2.75 9.45
CA ASN A 108 -10.62 -2.11 9.39
C ASN A 108 -10.53 -0.62 9.79
N THR A 109 -9.79 -0.30 10.86
CA THR A 109 -9.56 1.08 11.27
C THR A 109 -8.76 1.88 10.25
N GLN A 110 -7.82 1.25 9.53
CA GLN A 110 -7.11 1.90 8.42
C GLN A 110 -8.07 2.35 7.31
N TYR A 111 -9.05 1.53 6.93
CA TYR A 111 -10.06 1.94 5.95
C TYR A 111 -10.95 3.08 6.47
N ASP A 112 -11.30 3.07 7.76
CA ASP A 112 -12.08 4.15 8.38
C ASP A 112 -11.28 5.47 8.39
N TYR A 113 -9.99 5.44 8.71
CA TYR A 113 -9.13 6.61 8.62
C TYR A 113 -8.98 7.10 7.18
N ALA A 114 -8.77 6.19 6.23
CA ALA A 114 -8.64 6.56 4.82
C ALA A 114 -9.92 7.24 4.29
N LYS A 115 -11.09 6.81 4.75
CA LYS A 115 -12.37 7.50 4.48
C LYS A 115 -12.44 8.87 5.14
N LEU A 116 -12.05 8.98 6.42
CA LEU A 116 -12.06 10.25 7.15
C LEU A 116 -11.17 11.29 6.47
N PHE A 117 -9.94 10.93 6.11
CA PHE A 117 -9.02 11.83 5.41
C PHE A 117 -9.53 12.19 4.01
N GLY A 118 -10.16 11.25 3.32
CA GLY A 118 -10.78 11.52 2.04
C GLY A 118 -11.95 12.51 2.12
N ASN A 119 -12.81 12.37 3.13
CA ASN A 119 -13.88 13.35 3.39
C ASN A 119 -13.31 14.73 3.70
N LEU A 120 -12.29 14.82 4.56
CA LEU A 120 -11.63 16.08 4.89
C LEU A 120 -11.02 16.75 3.65
N LEU A 121 -10.41 15.96 2.77
CA LEU A 121 -9.87 16.46 1.51
C LEU A 121 -10.98 16.94 0.57
N THR A 122 -12.13 16.27 0.56
CA THR A 122 -13.32 16.71 -0.19
C THR A 122 -13.84 18.04 0.34
N ASP A 123 -13.99 18.17 1.66
CA ASP A 123 -14.41 19.41 2.31
C ASP A 123 -13.46 20.56 1.96
N TRP A 124 -12.14 20.32 2.02
CA TRP A 124 -11.14 21.31 1.64
C TRP A 124 -11.26 21.75 0.17
N LEU A 125 -11.51 20.82 -0.76
CA LEU A 125 -11.72 21.14 -2.18
C LEU A 125 -13.02 21.90 -2.43
N THR A 126 -14.08 21.62 -1.68
CA THR A 126 -15.35 22.36 -1.80
C THR A 126 -15.24 23.79 -1.28
N VAL A 127 -14.49 24.01 -0.19
CA VAL A 127 -14.24 25.36 0.35
C VAL A 127 -13.34 26.16 -0.58
N SER A 128 -12.30 25.54 -1.14
CA SER A 128 -11.37 26.23 -2.06
C SER A 128 -12.07 26.66 -3.35
N SER A 129 -12.92 25.82 -3.93
CA SER A 129 -13.73 26.14 -5.12
C SER A 129 -14.78 27.22 -4.86
N GLN A 130 -15.44 27.24 -3.68
CA GLN A 130 -16.37 28.32 -3.31
C GLN A 130 -15.68 29.68 -3.14
N SER A 131 -14.48 29.72 -2.55
CA SER A 131 -13.75 30.99 -2.35
C SER A 131 -13.35 31.70 -3.66
N ILE A 132 -13.16 30.93 -4.74
CA ILE A 132 -12.81 31.44 -6.07
C ILE A 132 -14.04 31.98 -6.80
N GLY A 133 -15.24 31.47 -6.49
CA GLY A 133 -16.51 31.91 -7.08
C GLY A 133 -17.13 33.17 -6.46
N THR A 134 -16.72 33.58 -5.25
CA THR A 134 -17.36 34.69 -4.50
C THR A 134 -16.66 36.04 -4.58
N THR A 135 -15.59 36.20 -5.38
CA THR A 135 -14.87 37.50 -5.44
C THR A 135 -15.44 38.54 -6.41
N ASN A 136 -16.53 38.26 -7.15
CA ASN A 136 -17.11 39.25 -8.06
C ASN A 136 -18.65 39.29 -8.05
N THR A 137 -19.28 39.71 -6.95
CA THR A 137 -20.65 40.27 -7.01
C THR A 137 -20.93 41.18 -5.82
N GLN A 138 -20.25 42.34 -5.75
CA GLN A 138 -20.78 43.55 -5.10
C GLN A 138 -20.17 44.79 -5.75
N ALA A 139 -20.65 45.15 -6.94
CA ALA A 139 -20.78 46.50 -7.47
C ALA A 139 -21.03 46.40 -8.98
N ASP A 140 -22.29 46.49 -9.37
CA ASP A 140 -22.79 47.53 -10.26
C ASP A 140 -24.05 47.01 -10.98
N GLN A 141 -25.15 47.72 -10.78
CA GLN A 141 -26.36 47.53 -11.54
C GLN A 141 -26.16 48.24 -12.87
N ASN A 142 -26.07 47.52 -13.99
CA ASN A 142 -26.72 47.88 -15.26
C ASN A 142 -26.37 46.94 -16.41
N MET A 143 -27.43 46.45 -17.08
CA MET A 143 -27.56 46.17 -18.52
C MET A 143 -26.49 45.31 -19.21
N ALA A 144 -26.84 44.07 -19.55
CA ALA A 144 -27.17 43.65 -20.93
C ALA A 144 -26.95 42.14 -21.14
N THR A 145 -28.05 41.52 -21.57
CA THR A 145 -28.21 40.16 -22.06
C THR A 145 -27.27 39.79 -23.22
N GLY A 146 -26.70 38.59 -23.19
CA GLY A 146 -26.37 37.82 -24.41
C GLY A 146 -24.99 37.15 -24.45
N ASN A 147 -25.00 35.82 -24.50
CA ASN A 147 -23.93 34.89 -24.92
C ASN A 147 -23.00 34.32 -23.84
N GLN A 148 -23.56 33.55 -22.89
CA GLN A 148 -22.82 32.68 -21.96
C GLN A 148 -22.70 31.21 -22.49
N ASP A 149 -23.33 30.87 -23.63
CA ASP A 149 -23.55 29.47 -24.04
C ASP A 149 -22.44 28.86 -24.93
N ASP A 150 -21.61 29.70 -25.56
CA ASP A 150 -20.53 29.25 -26.46
C ASP A 150 -19.21 28.97 -25.73
N SER A 151 -19.01 29.61 -24.58
CA SER A 151 -17.79 29.41 -23.77
C SER A 151 -17.85 28.11 -22.97
N GLU A 152 -19.03 27.72 -22.47
CA GLU A 152 -19.22 26.48 -21.69
C GLU A 152 -19.06 25.20 -22.51
N LYS A 153 -19.39 25.23 -23.81
CA LYS A 153 -19.18 24.10 -24.72
C LYS A 153 -17.71 23.89 -25.10
N LEU A 154 -16.97 24.96 -25.34
CA LEU A 154 -15.54 24.90 -25.66
C LEU A 154 -14.71 24.39 -24.47
N ASN A 155 -15.07 24.80 -23.25
CA ASN A 155 -14.43 24.31 -22.03
C ASN A 155 -14.72 22.81 -21.80
N SER A 156 -15.94 22.35 -22.13
CA SER A 156 -16.34 20.95 -21.95
C SER A 156 -15.66 20.00 -22.93
N THR A 157 -15.36 20.44 -24.15
CA THR A 157 -14.64 19.62 -25.14
C THR A 157 -13.16 19.53 -24.83
N ASP A 158 -12.52 20.65 -24.50
CA ASP A 158 -11.09 20.70 -24.15
C ASP A 158 -10.79 19.92 -22.86
N THR A 159 -11.69 19.97 -21.88
CA THR A 159 -11.57 19.17 -20.64
C THR A 159 -11.71 17.68 -20.91
N MET A 160 -12.52 17.26 -21.88
CA MET A 160 -12.67 15.84 -22.24
C MET A 160 -11.41 15.30 -22.93
N GLU A 161 -10.75 16.12 -23.76
CA GLU A 161 -9.50 15.77 -24.43
C GLU A 161 -8.32 15.68 -23.44
N GLN A 162 -8.22 16.64 -22.52
CA GLN A 162 -7.23 16.61 -21.43
C GLN A 162 -7.44 15.41 -20.49
N LYS A 163 -8.70 15.08 -20.16
CA LYS A 163 -9.05 13.88 -19.39
C LYS A 163 -8.57 12.59 -20.08
N LYS A 164 -8.80 12.46 -21.39
CA LYS A 164 -8.33 11.30 -22.18
C LYS A 164 -6.79 11.22 -22.23
N GLN A 165 -6.10 12.35 -22.36
CA GLN A 165 -4.63 12.37 -22.36
C GLN A 165 -4.07 11.98 -20.99
N LEU A 166 -4.60 12.53 -19.90
CA LEU A 166 -4.16 12.20 -18.54
C LEU A 166 -4.43 10.73 -18.21
N GLU A 167 -5.61 10.21 -18.58
CA GLU A 167 -5.96 8.80 -18.43
C GLU A 167 -4.98 7.92 -19.21
N SER A 168 -4.62 8.30 -20.44
CA SER A 168 -3.64 7.55 -21.23
C SER A 168 -2.23 7.54 -20.61
N ILE A 169 -1.83 8.60 -19.90
CA ILE A 169 -0.51 8.71 -19.27
C ILE A 169 -0.45 7.93 -17.95
N ILE A 170 -1.52 7.97 -17.16
CA ILE A 170 -1.57 7.33 -15.83
C ILE A 170 -1.82 5.82 -15.94
N PHE A 171 -2.62 5.39 -16.91
CA PHE A 171 -3.10 4.01 -16.98
C PHE A 171 -2.48 3.16 -18.10
N ARG A 172 -1.64 3.74 -18.98
CA ARG A 172 -0.78 2.92 -19.84
C ARG A 172 0.49 2.57 -19.09
N GLU A 173 0.69 1.27 -18.89
CA GLU A 173 1.99 0.73 -18.51
C GLU A 173 3.04 1.24 -19.51
N ARG A 174 4.08 1.90 -18.99
CA ARG A 174 5.11 2.50 -19.85
C ARG A 174 5.78 1.36 -20.61
N GLU A 175 5.59 1.32 -21.93
CA GLU A 175 6.28 0.37 -22.80
C GLU A 175 7.78 0.69 -22.74
N ILE A 176 8.47 -0.02 -21.85
CA ILE A 176 9.92 0.01 -21.79
C ILE A 176 10.38 -0.83 -22.98
N ASP A 177 11.07 -0.19 -23.92
CA ASP A 177 11.76 -0.89 -24.99
C ASP A 177 12.92 -1.68 -24.39
N VAL A 178 12.62 -2.91 -23.97
CA VAL A 178 13.58 -3.84 -23.37
C VAL A 178 14.72 -4.11 -24.35
N HIS A 179 14.41 -4.24 -25.63
CA HIS A 179 15.41 -4.50 -26.66
C HIS A 179 16.35 -3.30 -26.85
N GLY A 180 15.81 -2.07 -26.88
CA GLY A 180 16.62 -0.86 -26.94
C GLY A 180 17.50 -0.66 -25.70
N LEU A 181 16.98 -1.00 -24.52
CA LEU A 181 17.73 -0.92 -23.27
C LEU A 181 18.83 -1.99 -23.20
N GLU A 182 18.54 -3.22 -23.61
CA GLU A 182 19.51 -4.31 -23.72
C GLU A 182 20.61 -3.96 -24.72
N ALA A 183 20.25 -3.46 -25.91
CA ALA A 183 21.21 -3.02 -26.91
C ALA A 183 22.11 -1.88 -26.41
N TYR A 184 21.54 -0.91 -25.68
CA TYR A 184 22.32 0.17 -25.06
C TYR A 184 23.29 -0.35 -23.99
N LEU A 185 22.85 -1.29 -23.14
CA LEU A 185 23.73 -1.88 -22.13
C LEU A 185 24.81 -2.75 -22.76
N GLU A 186 24.50 -3.48 -23.83
CA GLU A 186 25.48 -4.29 -24.55
C GLU A 186 26.52 -3.41 -25.27
N ASP A 187 26.10 -2.28 -25.85
CA ASP A 187 26.99 -1.27 -26.42
C ASP A 187 27.86 -0.59 -25.33
N LEU A 188 27.29 -0.25 -24.18
CA LEU A 188 28.00 0.39 -23.07
C LEU A 188 29.12 -0.50 -22.49
N PHE A 189 28.94 -1.82 -22.54
CA PHE A 189 29.94 -2.81 -22.14
C PHE A 189 30.55 -3.54 -23.35
N SER A 190 30.60 -2.92 -24.53
CA SER A 190 31.20 -3.51 -25.72
C SER A 190 32.73 -3.44 -25.71
N ASP A 191 33.30 -2.47 -24.98
CA ASP A 191 34.74 -2.30 -24.85
C ASP A 191 35.38 -3.43 -24.06
N LYS A 192 36.60 -3.84 -24.45
CA LYS A 192 37.28 -5.01 -23.89
C LYS A 192 37.53 -4.87 -22.38
N ASP A 193 37.94 -3.69 -21.96
CA ASP A 193 38.19 -3.38 -20.54
C ASP A 193 36.88 -3.36 -19.74
N ALA A 194 35.80 -2.88 -20.36
CA ALA A 194 34.47 -2.86 -19.76
C ALA A 194 33.89 -4.27 -19.60
N GLN A 195 34.08 -5.16 -20.59
CA GLN A 195 33.69 -6.57 -20.51
C GLN A 195 34.44 -7.31 -19.41
N GLU A 196 35.76 -7.09 -19.31
CA GLU A 196 36.58 -7.72 -18.28
C GLU A 196 36.15 -7.26 -16.88
N ALA A 197 35.87 -5.96 -16.69
CA ALA A 197 35.34 -5.44 -15.45
C ALA A 197 33.95 -6.00 -15.10
N LEU A 198 33.06 -6.16 -16.10
CA LEU A 198 31.73 -6.74 -15.93
C LEU A 198 31.82 -8.21 -15.49
N ILE A 199 32.67 -9.00 -16.16
CA ILE A 199 32.90 -10.40 -15.81
C ILE A 199 33.46 -10.51 -14.39
N ALA A 200 34.46 -9.70 -14.04
CA ALA A 200 35.03 -9.67 -12.71
C ALA A 200 33.97 -9.32 -11.63
N LEU A 201 33.11 -8.35 -11.91
CA LEU A 201 32.01 -7.98 -11.03
C LEU A 201 30.98 -9.10 -10.86
N ARG A 202 30.57 -9.76 -11.97
CA ARG A 202 29.64 -10.90 -11.92
C ARG A 202 30.21 -12.05 -11.09
N VAL A 203 31.49 -12.39 -11.28
CA VAL A 203 32.17 -13.43 -10.49
C VAL A 203 32.24 -13.03 -9.01
N ARG A 204 32.58 -11.78 -8.71
CA ARG A 204 32.62 -11.27 -7.34
C ARG A 204 31.25 -11.31 -6.66
N LEU A 205 30.19 -10.98 -7.38
CA LEU A 205 28.84 -11.01 -6.85
C LEU A 205 28.35 -12.45 -6.61
N ALA A 206 28.63 -13.36 -7.55
CA ALA A 206 28.30 -14.78 -7.40
C ALA A 206 29.04 -15.40 -6.20
N THR A 207 30.36 -15.16 -6.09
CA THR A 207 31.16 -15.66 -4.97
C THR A 207 30.75 -15.04 -3.64
N PHE A 208 30.41 -13.75 -3.60
CA PHE A 208 29.83 -13.11 -2.42
C PHE A 208 28.50 -13.76 -2.03
N GLY A 209 27.59 -13.97 -2.99
CA GLY A 209 26.30 -14.60 -2.73
C GLY A 209 26.43 -16.03 -2.20
N ASP A 210 27.33 -16.82 -2.78
CA ASP A 210 27.62 -18.18 -2.30
C ASP A 210 28.27 -18.19 -0.92
N THR A 211 29.15 -17.22 -0.64
CA THR A 211 29.74 -17.03 0.68
C THR A 211 28.66 -16.70 1.70
N LEU A 212 27.80 -15.70 1.41
CA LEU A 212 26.71 -15.27 2.28
C LEU A 212 25.70 -16.39 2.57
N ARG A 213 25.44 -17.27 1.59
CA ARG A 213 24.57 -18.44 1.79
C ARG A 213 25.18 -19.50 2.71
N ARG A 214 26.51 -19.60 2.73
CA ARG A 214 27.25 -20.60 3.50
C ARG A 214 27.72 -20.09 4.86
N THR A 215 27.77 -18.76 5.03
CA THR A 215 28.17 -18.15 6.30
C THR A 215 27.16 -18.48 7.38
N THR A 216 27.62 -19.14 8.43
CA THR A 216 26.86 -19.39 9.66
C THR A 216 27.14 -18.25 10.63
N ILE A 217 26.07 -17.67 11.20
CA ILE A 217 26.18 -16.65 12.25
C ILE A 217 26.75 -17.31 13.51
N ASN A 218 27.84 -16.78 14.03
CA ASN A 218 28.47 -17.27 15.26
C ASN A 218 28.17 -16.34 16.45
N GLU A 219 28.61 -16.73 17.65
CA GLU A 219 28.40 -15.95 18.88
C GLU A 219 29.05 -14.56 18.81
N TYR A 220 30.22 -14.44 18.17
CA TYR A 220 30.90 -13.16 17.97
C TYR A 220 30.08 -12.22 17.07
N ASP A 221 29.50 -12.73 15.99
CA ASP A 221 28.64 -11.96 15.08
C ASP A 221 27.38 -11.45 15.79
N MET A 222 26.81 -12.28 16.68
CA MET A 222 25.66 -11.91 17.52
C MET A 222 26.03 -10.84 18.54
N GLU A 223 27.16 -10.98 19.23
CA GLU A 223 27.66 -9.97 20.17
C GLU A 223 27.90 -8.63 19.46
N TRP A 224 28.49 -8.66 18.26
CA TRP A 224 28.72 -7.48 17.46
C TRP A 224 27.43 -6.84 16.96
N CYS A 225 26.46 -7.64 16.51
CA CYS A 225 25.12 -7.16 16.15
C CYS A 225 24.44 -6.46 17.33
N ILE A 226 24.45 -7.07 18.52
CA ILE A 226 23.85 -6.50 19.73
C ILE A 226 24.52 -5.16 20.07
N LYS A 227 25.86 -5.11 20.06
CA LYS A 227 26.61 -3.86 20.31
C LYS A 227 26.29 -2.77 19.29
N SER A 228 26.25 -3.12 18.00
CA SER A 228 25.91 -2.18 16.93
C SER A 228 24.47 -1.66 17.06
N LEU A 229 23.54 -2.53 17.46
CA LEU A 229 22.13 -2.22 17.58
C LEU A 229 21.83 -1.35 18.82
N LEU A 230 22.56 -1.58 19.92
CA LEU A 230 22.58 -0.69 21.09
C LEU A 230 23.23 0.67 20.75
N ALA A 231 24.33 0.69 20.00
CA ALA A 231 25.01 1.92 19.61
C ALA A 231 24.18 2.79 18.64
N ALA A 232 23.41 2.16 17.75
CA ALA A 232 22.54 2.84 16.80
C ALA A 232 21.23 3.37 17.44
N ASP A 233 21.01 3.09 18.73
CA ASP A 233 19.82 3.46 19.50
C ASP A 233 18.52 3.15 18.71
N LEU A 234 18.45 1.95 18.14
CA LEU A 234 17.31 1.47 17.35
C LEU A 234 16.25 0.78 18.22
N LEU A 235 16.58 0.47 19.48
CA LEU A 235 15.66 -0.14 20.45
C LEU A 235 15.07 0.86 21.44
N SER A 236 15.42 2.15 21.38
CA SER A 236 14.83 3.13 22.29
C SER A 236 13.34 3.28 22.05
N ASP A 237 12.58 3.40 23.15
CA ASP A 237 11.11 3.50 23.13
C ASP A 237 10.60 4.63 22.22
N ALA A 238 11.41 5.68 22.00
CA ALA A 238 11.10 6.80 21.12
C ALA A 238 10.99 6.42 19.62
N LYS A 239 11.50 5.25 19.20
CA LYS A 239 11.42 4.73 17.82
C LYS A 239 10.51 3.51 17.68
N GLN A 240 9.87 3.06 18.77
CA GLN A 240 8.92 1.94 18.77
C GLN A 240 7.46 2.37 18.48
N THR A 241 7.21 3.64 18.17
CA THR A 241 5.88 4.20 17.82
C THR A 241 5.59 4.16 16.33
#